data_AF-A0A843JLB1-F1
#
_entry.id   AF-A0A843JLB1-F1
#
_cell.length_a   1.000
_cell.length_b   1.000
_cell.length_c   1.000
_cell.angle_alpha   90.00
_cell.angle_beta   90.00
_cell.angle_gamma   90.00
#
_symmetry.space_group_name_H-M   'P 1'
#
loop_
_entity.id
_entity.type
_entity.pdbx_description
1 polymer ?
#
loop_
_entity_poly.entity_id
_entity_poly.type
_entity_poly.pdbx_seq_one_letter_code
_entity_poly.pdbx_strand_id
1 'polypeptide(L)' 'FKYTPDILVNSFYDAENDEVCAFEELVGSHGGVGGSQSEPFILYPSKWNVPDEEIVGAENVYRILKTNLMKLKDSGK' A
#
# COMPACT_ATOMS: atom_id res chain seq x y z
N PHE A 1 13.37 11.98 10.40
CA PHE A 1 14.10 10.80 10.89
C PHE A 1 13.73 10.31 12.30
N LYS A 2 12.67 10.84 12.95
CA LYS A 2 12.27 10.39 14.30
C LYS A 2 11.96 8.89 14.41
N TYR A 3 11.55 8.27 13.31
CA TYR A 3 11.09 6.88 13.26
C TYR A 3 11.88 6.03 12.25
N THR A 4 13.12 6.43 11.95
CA THR A 4 13.97 5.78 10.93
C THR A 4 15.11 5.06 11.65
N PRO A 5 15.48 3.83 11.26
CA PRO A 5 16.61 3.14 11.88
C PRO A 5 17.93 3.82 11.48
N ASP A 6 18.97 3.63 12.30
CA ASP A 6 20.33 4.06 11.97
C ASP A 6 20.89 3.32 10.76
N ILE A 7 20.47 2.05 10.59
CA ILE A 7 20.86 1.19 9.47
C ILE A 7 19.60 0.50 8.95
N LEU A 8 19.40 0.58 7.63
CA LEU A 8 18.39 -0.19 6.91
C LEU A 8 19.11 -1.16 5.98
N VAL A 9 18.84 -2.46 6.11
CA VAL A 9 19.38 -3.50 5.24
C VAL A 9 18.22 -4.14 4.47
N ASN A 10 18.34 -4.21 3.15
CA ASN A 10 17.41 -4.89 2.26
C ASN A 10 18.21 -5.93 1.45
N SER A 11 17.57 -7.04 1.06
CA SER A 11 18.21 -8.03 0.17
C SER A 11 18.38 -7.46 -1.24
N PHE A 12 19.20 -8.10 -2.07
CA PHE A 12 19.25 -7.74 -3.48
C PHE A 12 17.94 -8.14 -4.19
N TYR A 13 17.66 -7.45 -5.29
CA TYR A 13 16.60 -7.77 -6.24
C TYR A 13 17.27 -8.22 -7.55
N ASP A 14 16.88 -9.39 -8.05
CA ASP A 14 17.29 -9.91 -9.35
C ASP A 14 16.23 -9.52 -10.41
N ALA A 15 16.57 -8.55 -11.25
CA ALA A 15 15.67 -8.03 -12.27
C ALA A 15 15.49 -8.97 -13.48
N GLU A 16 16.40 -9.92 -13.71
CA GLU A 16 16.27 -10.87 -14.82
C GLU A 16 15.19 -11.91 -14.52
N ASN A 17 15.08 -12.32 -13.25
CA ASN A 17 14.14 -13.34 -12.78
C ASN A 17 12.94 -12.77 -12.01
N ASP A 18 12.91 -11.47 -11.71
CA ASP A 18 11.93 -10.80 -10.83
C ASP A 18 11.89 -11.39 -9.41
N GLU A 19 13.06 -11.70 -8.86
CA GLU A 19 13.22 -12.41 -7.58
C GLU A 19 13.89 -11.57 -6.49
N VAL A 20 13.58 -11.88 -5.25
CA VAL A 20 14.25 -11.37 -4.04
C VAL A 20 14.77 -12.55 -3.23
N CYS A 21 15.77 -12.32 -2.36
CA CYS A 21 16.26 -13.38 -1.46
C CYS A 21 15.17 -13.82 -0.48
N ALA A 22 14.41 -14.86 -0.83
CA ALA A 22 13.59 -15.61 0.11
C ALA A 22 14.46 -16.67 0.79
N PHE A 23 14.20 -16.94 2.08
CA PHE A 23 14.89 -18.03 2.76
C PHE A 23 14.46 -19.41 2.23
N GLU A 24 13.23 -19.52 1.69
CA GLU A 24 12.66 -20.74 1.11
C GLU A 24 11.68 -20.38 -0.04
N GLU A 25 11.60 -21.22 -1.08
CA GLU A 25 10.80 -20.98 -2.30
C GLU A 25 9.28 -20.89 -2.07
N LEU A 26 8.77 -21.52 -1.00
CA LEU A 26 7.33 -21.59 -0.70
C LEU A 26 6.84 -20.49 0.24
N VAL A 27 7.70 -19.54 0.61
CA VAL A 27 7.35 -18.41 1.47
C VAL A 27 7.19 -17.16 0.59
N GLY A 28 5.99 -16.55 0.64
CA GLY A 28 5.78 -15.23 0.05
C GLY A 28 6.71 -14.21 0.70
N SER A 29 7.58 -13.57 -0.09
CA SER A 29 8.47 -12.51 0.35
C SER A 29 7.92 -11.15 -0.07
N HIS A 30 7.94 -10.16 0.83
CA HIS A 30 7.49 -8.79 0.57
C HIS A 30 8.30 -7.78 1.39
N GLY A 31 8.27 -6.51 1.02
CA GLY A 31 9.03 -5.44 1.70
C GLY A 31 10.46 -5.24 1.18
N GLY A 32 10.85 -5.97 0.13
CA GLY A 32 11.99 -5.64 -0.72
C GLY A 32 11.77 -4.38 -1.55
N VAL A 33 12.83 -3.83 -2.13
CA VAL A 33 12.73 -2.78 -3.16
C VAL A 33 12.47 -3.46 -4.51
N GLY A 34 11.21 -3.55 -4.94
CA GLY A 34 10.83 -4.13 -6.23
C GLY A 34 9.84 -5.30 -6.12
N GLY A 35 9.59 -5.96 -7.25
CA GLY A 35 8.63 -7.05 -7.41
C GLY A 35 7.33 -6.64 -8.11
N SER A 36 6.58 -7.65 -8.54
CA SER A 36 5.38 -7.54 -9.40
C SER A 36 4.21 -6.71 -8.85
N GLN A 37 4.22 -6.28 -7.59
CA GLN A 37 3.14 -5.50 -6.96
C GLN A 37 3.33 -3.98 -7.05
N SER A 38 3.60 -3.45 -8.26
CA SER A 38 3.88 -2.01 -8.43
C SER A 38 2.67 -1.14 -8.80
N GLU A 39 1.52 -1.73 -9.17
CA GLU A 39 0.36 -0.97 -9.71
C GLU A 39 -0.94 -1.23 -8.91
N PRO A 40 -1.06 -0.73 -7.67
CA PRO A 40 -2.27 -0.91 -6.88
C PRO A 40 -3.44 -0.09 -7.44
N PHE A 41 -4.64 -0.67 -7.44
CA PHE A 41 -5.88 0.07 -7.73
C PHE A 41 -6.91 -0.11 -6.61
N ILE A 42 -7.79 0.87 -6.46
CA ILE A 42 -8.94 0.82 -5.53
C ILE A 42 -10.21 1.05 -6.35
N LEU A 43 -11.10 0.06 -6.37
CA LEU A 43 -12.46 0.25 -6.87
C LEU A 43 -13.34 0.77 -5.72
N TYR A 44 -14.01 1.90 -5.91
CA TYR A 44 -14.87 2.51 -4.89
C TYR A 44 -16.20 2.98 -5.48
N PRO A 45 -17.26 3.14 -4.65
CA PRO A 45 -18.56 3.62 -5.12
C PRO A 45 -18.46 5.02 -5.74
N SER A 46 -19.03 5.21 -6.94
CA SER A 46 -18.96 6.48 -7.69
C SER A 46 -19.49 7.71 -6.95
N LYS A 47 -20.35 7.51 -5.95
CA LYS A 47 -20.89 8.58 -5.09
C LYS A 47 -19.97 9.01 -3.95
N TRP A 48 -18.84 8.31 -3.74
CA TRP A 48 -17.88 8.69 -2.70
C TRP A 48 -17.08 9.89 -3.14
N ASN A 49 -16.76 10.74 -2.17
CA ASN A 49 -15.89 11.87 -2.39
C ASN A 49 -14.45 11.42 -2.15
N VAL A 50 -13.71 11.19 -3.23
CA VAL A 50 -12.30 10.83 -3.22
C VAL A 50 -11.53 12.00 -3.86
N PRO A 51 -10.50 12.56 -3.20
CA PRO A 51 -9.68 13.62 -3.78
C PRO A 51 -8.97 13.15 -5.05
N ASP A 52 -8.77 14.06 -6.01
CA ASP A 52 -7.97 13.82 -7.23
C ASP A 52 -6.44 13.86 -6.96
N GLU A 53 -6.06 14.06 -5.70
CA GLU A 53 -4.66 14.09 -5.25
C GLU A 53 -4.07 12.68 -5.19
N GLU A 54 -2.76 12.57 -5.41
CA GLU A 54 -2.04 11.30 -5.27
C GLU A 54 -2.19 10.73 -3.85
N ILE A 55 -2.67 9.49 -3.75
CA ILE A 55 -2.87 8.82 -2.47
C ILE A 55 -1.57 8.11 -2.07
N VAL A 56 -0.77 8.76 -1.24
CA VAL A 56 0.48 8.18 -0.75
C VAL A 56 0.27 7.43 0.58
N GLY A 57 0.45 6.11 0.56
CA GLY A 57 0.50 5.28 1.76
C GLY A 57 -0.86 4.90 2.37
N ALA A 58 -0.85 3.86 3.21
CA ALA A 58 -2.05 3.26 3.78
C ALA A 58 -2.86 4.21 4.70
N GLU A 59 -2.20 5.19 5.34
CA GLU A 59 -2.87 6.16 6.21
C GLU A 59 -3.85 7.05 5.43
N ASN A 60 -3.45 7.52 4.25
CA ASN A 60 -4.29 8.35 3.41
C ASN A 60 -5.49 7.56 2.86
N VAL A 61 -5.26 6.30 2.46
CA VAL A 61 -6.34 5.35 2.10
C VAL A 61 -7.33 5.22 3.28
N TYR A 62 -6.84 4.99 4.49
CA TYR A 62 -7.68 4.86 5.68
C TYR A 62 -8.57 6.09 5.92
N ARG A 63 -8.01 7.30 5.78
CA ARG A 63 -8.77 8.56 5.98
C ARG A 63 -9.91 8.71 4.98
N ILE A 64 -9.68 8.35 3.71
CA ILE A 64 -10.70 8.38 2.65
C ILE A 64 -11.83 7.38 2.97
N LEU A 65 -11.46 6.14 3.31
CA LEU A 65 -12.44 5.10 3.68
C LEU A 65 -13.26 5.52 4.89
N LYS A 66 -12.59 6.01 5.95
CA LYS A 66 -13.25 6.36 7.21
C LYS A 66 -14.22 7.53 7.04
N THR A 67 -13.83 8.55 6.28
CA THR A 67 -14.66 9.73 6.02
C THR A 67 -15.92 9.35 5.22
N ASN A 68 -15.78 8.56 4.16
CA ASN A 68 -16.93 8.13 3.36
C ASN A 68 -17.85 7.16 4.13
N LEU A 69 -17.29 6.29 4.98
CA LEU A 69 -18.08 5.44 5.88
C LEU A 69 -18.89 6.24 6.91
N MET A 70 -18.34 7.32 7.46
CA MET A 70 -19.07 8.20 8.38
C MET A 70 -20.26 8.86 7.67
N LYS A 71 -20.03 9.45 6.49
CA LYS A 71 -21.09 10.06 5.68
C LYS A 71 -22.21 9.07 5.34
N LEU A 72 -21.85 7.83 5.01
CA LEU A 72 -22.84 6.80 4.71
C LEU A 72 -23.74 6.50 5.92
N LYS A 73 -23.15 6.43 7.13
CA LYS A 73 -23.90 6.23 8.37
C LYS A 73 -24.81 7.40 8.69
N ASP A 74 -24.37 8.62 8.41
CA ASP A 74 -25.17 9.82 8.65
C ASP A 74 -26.31 9.97 7.63
N SER A 75 -26.12 9.50 6.39
CA SER A 75 -27.17 9.48 5.36
C SER A 75 -28.24 8.39 5.54
N GLY A 76 -28.00 7.43 6.43
CA GLY A 76 -28.93 6.37 6.79
C GLY A 76 -29.74 6.64 8.06
N LYS A 77 -29.55 7.82 8.68
CA LYS A 77 -30.45 8.40 9.69
C LYS A 77 -31.39 9.38 9.00
#